data_AF-A0A955SRX9-F1
#
_entry.id   AF-A0A955SRX9-F1
#
_cell.length_a   1.000
_cell.length_b   1.000
_cell.length_c   1.000
_cell.angle_alpha   90.00
_cell.angle_beta   90.00
_cell.angle_gamma   90.00
#
_symmetry.space_group_name_H-M   'P 1'
#
loop_
_entity.id
_entity.type
_entity.pdbx_description
1 polymer ?
#
loop_
_entity_poly.entity_id
_entity_poly.type
_entity_poly.pdbx_seq_one_letter_code
_entity_poly.pdbx_strand_id
1 'polypeptide(L)'
;TVYQFESDPRFETVLHAQIEDLDGWDQWVSPNLKNPPDPSQKFTSFWAKGGPRTKRLAVEWRETDGSRWFATVPLEPKWKRYLLPESAFEFWESIPARKETQLDLSHGQNISFGLALSHTGGLTGDQEFWVADVGTTQGKGVTQFDWDVDFPVRELLYPHYQTYSCTDTQTIVPRREQALLTIAGEIETPKEVQAYPARPQSFGWINTNRDHRLVPLLEARSSSGDLRGIIAALRFDEDLESMWAAVSIEDPAFYLQPPMLEFVRDLVLRMMQGDFLWEGGSTQPTYFPGDPIQVGASVCHRNSPYGETFVRHTISEASSGRVIYLRDHPKGKYEISSATAEKIELQ
;
A
#
# COMPACT_ATOMS: atom_id res chain seq x y z
N THR A 1 -14.39 -21.03 -29.85
CA THR A 1 -13.10 -20.98 -29.13
C THR A 1 -12.03 -21.76 -29.86
N VAL A 2 -10.84 -21.19 -29.91
CA VAL A 2 -9.63 -21.79 -30.46
C VAL A 2 -8.57 -21.84 -29.36
N TYR A 3 -8.04 -23.02 -29.09
CA TYR A 3 -6.86 -23.22 -28.26
C TYR A 3 -5.74 -23.74 -29.15
N GLN A 4 -4.61 -23.05 -29.15
CA GLN A 4 -3.47 -23.42 -29.98
C GLN A 4 -2.16 -23.21 -29.23
N PHE A 5 -1.16 -24.03 -29.60
CA PHE A 5 0.19 -23.83 -29.13
C PHE A 5 0.94 -22.92 -30.10
N GLU A 6 1.55 -21.87 -29.57
CA GLU A 6 2.32 -20.89 -30.33
C GLU A 6 3.76 -20.82 -29.82
N SER A 7 4.68 -20.42 -30.69
CA SER A 7 6.05 -20.13 -30.28
C SER A 7 6.15 -18.77 -29.62
N ASP A 8 6.77 -18.70 -28.44
CA ASP A 8 7.06 -17.46 -27.73
C ASP A 8 8.58 -17.36 -27.46
N PRO A 9 9.22 -16.21 -27.72
CA PRO A 9 10.67 -16.04 -27.52
C PRO A 9 11.15 -16.30 -26.09
N ARG A 10 10.27 -16.23 -25.09
CA ARG A 10 10.60 -16.41 -23.67
C ARG A 10 10.38 -17.84 -23.19
N PHE A 11 9.36 -18.53 -23.69
CA PHE A 11 8.91 -19.82 -23.15
C PHE A 11 9.02 -20.99 -24.14
N GLU A 12 9.51 -20.74 -25.35
CA GLU A 12 9.54 -21.65 -26.51
C GLU A 12 8.14 -22.03 -27.01
N THR A 13 7.22 -22.44 -26.14
CA THR A 13 5.84 -22.81 -26.46
C THR A 13 4.88 -22.28 -25.41
N VAL A 14 3.76 -21.70 -25.85
CA VAL A 14 2.68 -21.20 -25.00
C VAL A 14 1.33 -21.70 -25.48
N LEU A 15 0.39 -21.91 -24.56
CA LEU A 15 -1.01 -22.09 -24.89
C LEU A 15 -1.61 -20.71 -25.12
N HIS A 16 -2.17 -20.48 -26.30
CA HIS A 16 -2.97 -19.32 -26.64
C HIS A 16 -4.43 -19.73 -26.79
N ALA A 17 -5.31 -19.05 -26.07
CA ALA A 17 -6.75 -19.22 -26.13
C ALA A 17 -7.42 -17.98 -26.71
N GLN A 18 -8.20 -18.16 -27.77
CA GLN A 18 -9.09 -17.15 -28.35
C GLN A 18 -10.53 -17.63 -28.23
N ILE A 19 -11.32 -16.96 -27.39
CA ILE A 19 -12.70 -17.29 -27.13
C ILE A 19 -13.55 -16.22 -27.80
N GLU A 20 -14.31 -16.58 -28.83
CA GLU A 20 -15.31 -15.71 -29.45
C GLU A 20 -16.62 -15.86 -28.69
N ASP A 21 -17.26 -14.74 -28.38
CA ASP A 21 -18.58 -14.69 -27.72
C ASP A 21 -18.70 -15.62 -26.50
N LEU A 22 -17.87 -15.39 -25.47
CA LEU A 22 -17.93 -16.17 -24.23
C LEU A 22 -19.32 -16.05 -23.58
N ASP A 23 -20.12 -17.13 -23.68
CA ASP A 23 -21.42 -17.28 -23.04
C ASP A 23 -21.41 -18.50 -22.10
N GLY A 24 -20.89 -18.29 -20.88
CA GLY A 24 -20.81 -19.32 -19.84
C GLY A 24 -19.39 -19.74 -19.52
N TRP A 25 -18.98 -20.94 -19.95
CA TRP A 25 -17.72 -21.58 -19.51
C TRP A 25 -16.91 -22.06 -20.71
N ASP A 26 -15.61 -21.80 -20.67
CA ASP A 26 -14.66 -22.36 -21.62
C ASP A 26 -13.35 -22.71 -20.91
N GLN A 27 -12.96 -23.98 -20.98
CA GLN A 27 -11.76 -24.49 -20.31
C GLN A 27 -11.02 -25.45 -21.23
N TRP A 28 -9.70 -25.31 -21.24
CA TRP A 28 -8.79 -26.29 -21.83
C TRP A 28 -8.17 -27.16 -20.74
N VAL A 29 -8.42 -28.46 -20.83
CA VAL A 29 -7.96 -29.45 -19.84
C VAL A 29 -6.70 -30.12 -20.36
N SER A 30 -5.67 -30.22 -19.52
CA SER A 30 -4.48 -30.99 -19.84
C SER A 30 -4.82 -32.48 -19.99
N PRO A 31 -4.01 -33.25 -20.73
CA PRO A 31 -4.02 -34.70 -20.59
C PRO A 31 -3.79 -35.11 -19.13
N ASN A 32 -4.22 -36.32 -18.78
CA ASN A 32 -3.87 -36.88 -17.47
C ASN A 32 -2.36 -36.97 -17.32
N LEU A 33 -1.86 -36.51 -16.18
CA LEU A 33 -0.47 -36.64 -15.82
C LEU A 33 -0.10 -38.12 -15.70
N LYS A 34 1.08 -38.49 -16.22
CA LYS A 34 1.58 -39.86 -16.11
C LYS A 34 1.85 -40.25 -14.66
N ASN A 35 2.32 -39.29 -13.86
CA ASN A 35 2.50 -39.39 -12.42
C ASN A 35 1.93 -38.12 -11.79
N PRO A 36 1.33 -38.19 -10.60
CA PRO A 36 0.96 -36.99 -9.87
C PRO A 36 2.20 -36.18 -9.48
N PRO A 37 2.04 -34.89 -9.17
CA PRO A 37 3.07 -34.06 -8.55
C PRO A 37 3.74 -34.72 -7.34
N ASP A 38 5.02 -34.42 -7.13
CA ASP A 38 5.76 -34.91 -5.96
C ASP A 38 5.14 -34.35 -4.66
N PRO A 39 4.96 -35.15 -3.59
CA PRO A 39 4.34 -34.69 -2.35
C PRO A 39 5.01 -33.47 -1.69
N SER A 40 6.29 -33.20 -1.98
CA SER A 40 6.99 -32.01 -1.50
C SER A 40 6.61 -30.73 -2.25
N GLN A 41 6.00 -30.84 -3.43
CA GLN A 41 5.63 -29.71 -4.27
C GLN A 41 4.24 -29.20 -3.92
N LYS A 42 4.18 -28.15 -3.10
CA LYS A 42 2.94 -27.60 -2.52
C LYS A 42 2.35 -26.41 -3.27
N PHE A 43 2.91 -26.07 -4.43
CA PHE A 43 2.48 -24.94 -5.23
C PHE A 43 2.29 -25.31 -6.70
N THR A 44 1.20 -24.82 -7.28
CA THR A 44 1.00 -24.74 -8.74
C THR A 44 1.69 -23.49 -9.27
N SER A 45 2.45 -23.61 -10.35
CA SER A 45 3.22 -22.50 -10.92
C SER A 45 3.03 -22.41 -12.42
N PHE A 46 2.72 -21.21 -12.92
CA PHE A 46 2.51 -20.96 -14.35
C PHE A 46 2.70 -19.47 -14.67
N TRP A 47 3.11 -19.15 -15.90
CA TRP A 47 3.06 -17.79 -16.42
C TRP A 47 1.73 -17.58 -17.13
N ALA A 48 1.12 -16.41 -16.96
CA ALA A 48 -0.06 -16.04 -17.74
C ALA A 48 -0.09 -14.54 -18.07
N LYS A 49 -0.80 -14.21 -19.15
CA LYS A 49 -1.23 -12.84 -19.50
C LYS A 49 -2.60 -12.90 -20.16
N GLY A 50 -3.35 -11.80 -20.05
CA GLY A 50 -4.65 -11.63 -20.72
C GLY A 50 -4.56 -10.69 -21.90
N GLY A 51 -5.51 -10.80 -22.82
CA GLY A 51 -5.77 -9.76 -23.82
C GLY A 51 -6.31 -8.48 -23.17
N PRO A 52 -6.50 -7.39 -23.92
CA PRO A 52 -6.93 -6.10 -23.37
C PRO A 52 -8.20 -6.17 -22.52
N ARG A 53 -9.13 -7.07 -22.87
CA ARG A 53 -10.43 -7.27 -22.20
C ARG A 53 -10.45 -8.39 -21.15
N THR A 54 -9.42 -9.23 -21.10
CA THR A 54 -9.42 -10.44 -20.26
C THR A 54 -8.64 -10.17 -18.98
N LYS A 55 -9.36 -10.02 -17.87
CA LYS A 55 -8.80 -9.55 -16.59
C LYS A 55 -8.65 -10.62 -15.52
N ARG A 56 -9.11 -11.84 -15.79
CA ARG A 56 -9.06 -12.96 -14.86
C ARG A 56 -8.86 -14.28 -15.61
N LEU A 57 -8.27 -15.25 -14.93
CA LEU A 57 -8.10 -16.62 -15.40
C LEU A 57 -8.62 -17.58 -14.33
N ALA A 58 -9.38 -18.58 -14.76
CA ALA A 58 -9.73 -19.72 -13.94
C ALA A 58 -8.68 -20.82 -14.07
N VAL A 59 -8.29 -21.41 -12.94
CA VAL A 59 -7.38 -22.56 -12.85
C VAL A 59 -8.07 -23.64 -12.04
N GLU A 60 -8.19 -24.83 -12.61
CA GLU A 60 -8.85 -25.95 -11.93
C GLU A 60 -7.92 -27.16 -11.87
N TRP A 61 -7.83 -27.79 -10.71
CA TRP A 61 -7.24 -29.12 -10.56
C TRP A 61 -8.34 -30.16 -10.39
N ARG A 62 -8.15 -31.31 -11.04
CA ARG A 62 -8.87 -32.53 -10.72
C ARG A 62 -7.94 -33.53 -10.07
N GLU A 63 -8.35 -34.13 -8.96
CA GLU A 63 -7.61 -35.21 -8.32
C GLU A 63 -8.03 -36.59 -8.85
N THR A 64 -7.21 -37.59 -8.55
CA THR A 64 -7.42 -38.99 -8.93
C THR A 64 -8.70 -39.60 -8.34
N ASP A 65 -9.20 -39.09 -7.21
CA ASP A 65 -10.48 -39.49 -6.62
C ASP A 65 -11.69 -38.82 -7.30
N GLY A 66 -11.44 -37.91 -8.25
CA GLY A 66 -12.46 -37.17 -8.98
C GLY A 66 -12.87 -35.85 -8.33
N SER A 67 -12.32 -35.48 -7.18
CA SER A 67 -12.52 -34.16 -6.58
C SER A 67 -11.95 -33.05 -7.45
N ARG A 68 -12.57 -31.87 -7.39
CA ARG A 68 -12.26 -30.71 -8.23
C ARG A 68 -12.03 -29.50 -7.34
N TRP A 69 -10.99 -28.75 -7.66
CA TRP A 69 -10.49 -27.65 -6.87
C TRP A 69 -10.22 -26.47 -7.79
N PHE A 70 -10.75 -25.31 -7.46
CA PHE A 70 -10.82 -24.18 -8.38
C PHE A 70 -10.23 -22.93 -7.75
N ALA A 71 -9.44 -22.19 -8.52
CA ALA A 71 -8.88 -20.90 -8.15
C ALA A 71 -9.05 -19.88 -9.28
N THR A 72 -9.01 -18.59 -8.95
CA THR A 72 -8.92 -17.53 -9.95
C THR A 72 -7.74 -16.63 -9.69
N VAL A 73 -7.14 -16.11 -10.76
CA VAL A 73 -6.05 -15.13 -10.68
C VAL A 73 -6.36 -13.91 -11.55
N PRO A 74 -5.94 -12.70 -11.14
CA PRO A 74 -6.05 -11.52 -12.00
C PRO A 74 -5.07 -11.64 -13.18
N LEU A 75 -5.46 -11.17 -14.36
CA LEU A 75 -4.61 -11.11 -15.55
C LEU A 75 -4.33 -9.66 -15.98
N GLU A 76 -3.12 -9.45 -16.48
CA GLU A 76 -2.68 -8.21 -17.11
C GLU A 76 -2.22 -8.46 -18.56
N PRO A 77 -2.10 -7.41 -19.41
CA PRO A 77 -1.53 -7.53 -20.75
C PRO A 77 -0.05 -7.92 -20.80
N LYS A 78 0.60 -8.04 -19.63
CA LYS A 78 2.02 -8.43 -19.48
C LYS A 78 2.10 -9.79 -18.82
N TRP A 79 3.12 -10.57 -19.20
CA TRP A 79 3.42 -11.86 -18.59
C TRP A 79 3.72 -11.70 -17.09
N LYS A 80 2.91 -12.34 -16.25
CA LYS A 80 3.12 -12.46 -14.79
C LYS A 80 3.28 -13.94 -14.41
N ARG A 81 4.13 -14.20 -13.41
CA ARG A 81 4.28 -15.54 -12.81
C ARG A 81 3.29 -15.67 -11.67
N TYR A 82 2.55 -16.77 -11.66
CA TYR A 82 1.66 -17.15 -10.58
C TYR A 82 2.26 -18.33 -9.82
N LEU A 83 2.11 -18.28 -8.50
CA LEU A 83 2.47 -19.36 -7.60
C LEU A 83 1.31 -19.54 -6.61
N LEU A 84 0.48 -20.54 -6.85
CA LEU A 84 -0.72 -20.80 -6.06
C LEU A 84 -0.47 -21.97 -5.10
N PRO A 85 -0.52 -21.76 -3.77
CA PRO A 85 -0.49 -22.86 -2.82
C PRO A 85 -1.74 -23.75 -2.97
N GLU A 86 -1.68 -24.99 -2.47
CA GLU A 86 -2.85 -25.88 -2.34
C GLU A 86 -4.08 -25.17 -1.73
N SER A 87 -3.85 -24.33 -0.72
CA SER A 87 -4.90 -23.58 0.00
C SER A 87 -5.55 -22.45 -0.81
N ALA A 88 -5.02 -22.09 -1.98
CA ALA A 88 -5.64 -21.08 -2.84
C ALA A 88 -6.78 -21.64 -3.71
N PHE A 89 -6.97 -22.97 -3.69
CA PHE A 89 -8.02 -23.64 -4.46
C PHE A 89 -9.18 -24.02 -3.56
N GLU A 90 -10.36 -23.57 -3.93
CA GLU A 90 -11.61 -23.87 -3.24
C GLU A 90 -12.27 -25.13 -3.80
N PHE A 91 -13.01 -25.86 -2.97
CA PHE A 91 -13.76 -27.02 -3.40
C PHE A 91 -14.80 -26.64 -4.46
N TRP A 92 -14.81 -27.35 -5.58
CA TRP A 92 -15.78 -27.14 -6.66
C TRP A 92 -16.69 -28.36 -6.80
N GLU A 93 -18.00 -28.14 -6.61
CA GLU A 93 -19.13 -29.08 -6.64
C GLU A 93 -18.85 -30.47 -7.27
N SER A 94 -18.14 -31.32 -6.53
CA SER A 94 -17.66 -32.62 -7.03
C SER A 94 -17.96 -33.72 -6.03
N ILE A 95 -16.98 -34.23 -5.30
CA ILE A 95 -17.14 -35.34 -4.35
C ILE A 95 -17.58 -34.78 -2.98
N PRO A 96 -18.82 -35.03 -2.50
CA PRO A 96 -19.33 -34.37 -1.28
C PRO A 96 -18.48 -34.60 -0.03
N ALA A 97 -17.84 -35.76 0.10
CA ALA A 97 -16.96 -36.08 1.22
C ALA A 97 -15.69 -35.20 1.28
N ARG A 98 -15.32 -34.57 0.16
CA ARG A 98 -14.15 -33.68 0.07
C ARG A 98 -14.49 -32.20 0.33
N LYS A 99 -15.76 -31.85 0.54
CA LYS A 99 -16.22 -30.46 0.66
C LYS A 99 -15.47 -29.64 1.74
N GLU A 100 -15.19 -30.25 2.88
CA GLU A 100 -14.51 -29.61 4.02
C GLU A 100 -13.01 -29.93 4.07
N THR A 101 -12.44 -30.32 2.92
CA THR A 101 -11.00 -30.61 2.78
C THR A 101 -10.35 -29.59 1.84
N GLN A 102 -9.10 -29.83 1.47
CA GLN A 102 -8.36 -28.98 0.53
C GLN A 102 -7.81 -29.82 -0.64
N LEU A 103 -7.34 -29.13 -1.67
CA LEU A 103 -6.51 -29.70 -2.72
C LEU A 103 -5.27 -30.36 -2.11
N ASP A 104 -4.95 -31.55 -2.59
CA ASP A 104 -3.69 -32.23 -2.40
C ASP A 104 -3.06 -32.50 -3.77
N LEU A 105 -2.02 -31.72 -4.09
CA LEU A 105 -1.34 -31.82 -5.38
C LEU A 105 -0.73 -33.21 -5.60
N SER A 106 -0.41 -33.95 -4.54
CA SER A 106 0.10 -35.32 -4.67
C SER A 106 -0.94 -36.31 -5.20
N HIS A 107 -2.21 -35.91 -5.25
CA HIS A 107 -3.30 -36.63 -5.88
C HIS A 107 -3.77 -35.98 -7.20
N GLY A 108 -3.11 -34.92 -7.68
CA GLY A 108 -3.46 -34.20 -8.91
C GLY A 108 -3.38 -35.10 -10.16
N GLN A 109 -4.46 -35.14 -10.94
CA GLN A 109 -4.60 -35.94 -12.15
C GLN A 109 -4.45 -35.10 -13.42
N ASN A 110 -5.10 -33.95 -13.49
CA ASN A 110 -4.98 -32.99 -14.59
C ASN A 110 -5.33 -31.59 -14.11
N ILE A 111 -4.90 -30.60 -14.89
CA ILE A 111 -5.13 -29.18 -14.64
C ILE A 111 -5.83 -28.57 -15.85
N SER A 112 -6.74 -27.63 -15.61
CA SER A 112 -7.38 -26.85 -16.67
C SER A 112 -7.18 -25.35 -16.48
N PHE A 113 -7.18 -24.65 -17.62
CA PHE A 113 -7.14 -23.19 -17.68
C PHE A 113 -8.28 -22.69 -18.54
N GLY A 114 -8.96 -21.63 -18.11
CA GLY A 114 -10.11 -21.14 -18.85
C GLY A 114 -10.77 -19.92 -18.26
N LEU A 115 -11.99 -19.64 -18.73
CA LEU A 115 -12.86 -18.58 -18.26
C LEU A 115 -14.21 -19.18 -17.87
N ALA A 116 -14.78 -18.66 -16.78
CA ALA A 116 -16.06 -19.13 -16.26
C ALA A 116 -16.86 -17.92 -15.80
N LEU A 117 -17.98 -17.62 -16.48
CA LEU A 117 -18.79 -16.41 -16.28
C LEU A 117 -19.05 -16.09 -14.80
N SER A 118 -19.41 -17.10 -14.00
CA SER A 118 -19.71 -16.96 -12.57
C SER A 118 -18.49 -16.71 -11.68
N HIS A 119 -17.28 -17.04 -12.13
CA HIS A 119 -16.08 -17.01 -11.30
C HIS A 119 -15.01 -16.03 -11.79
N THR A 120 -14.96 -15.72 -13.08
CA THR A 120 -14.03 -14.74 -13.65
C THR A 120 -14.59 -13.32 -13.71
N GLY A 121 -15.67 -13.04 -12.97
CA GLY A 121 -16.21 -11.69 -12.79
C GLY A 121 -17.10 -11.22 -13.94
N GLY A 122 -17.87 -12.11 -14.57
CA GLY A 122 -18.85 -11.73 -15.60
C GLY A 122 -18.23 -11.34 -16.94
N LEU A 123 -17.01 -11.81 -17.25
CA LEU A 123 -16.41 -11.63 -18.57
C LEU A 123 -17.31 -12.25 -19.64
N THR A 124 -17.63 -11.47 -20.67
CA THR A 124 -18.49 -11.83 -21.81
C THR A 124 -17.88 -11.31 -23.11
N GLY A 125 -18.40 -11.77 -24.26
CA GLY A 125 -17.87 -11.40 -25.57
C GLY A 125 -16.49 -11.99 -25.82
N ASP A 126 -15.73 -11.46 -26.78
CA ASP A 126 -14.45 -12.08 -27.14
C ASP A 126 -13.35 -11.82 -26.10
N GLN A 127 -12.71 -12.91 -25.70
CA GLN A 127 -11.67 -12.97 -24.69
C GLN A 127 -10.44 -13.68 -25.24
N GLU A 128 -9.28 -13.35 -24.69
CA GLU A 128 -8.02 -13.91 -25.13
C GLU A 128 -7.07 -14.03 -23.95
N PHE A 129 -6.36 -15.15 -23.84
CA PHE A 129 -5.34 -15.32 -22.81
C PHE A 129 -4.23 -16.26 -23.26
N TRP A 130 -3.09 -16.15 -22.58
CA TRP A 130 -1.95 -17.03 -22.79
C TRP A 130 -1.50 -17.65 -21.47
N VAL A 131 -1.09 -18.91 -21.53
CA VAL A 131 -0.51 -19.66 -20.40
C VAL A 131 0.78 -20.34 -20.85
N ALA A 132 1.81 -20.29 -20.01
CA ALA A 132 3.11 -20.88 -20.31
C ALA A 132 3.77 -21.50 -19.06
N ASP A 133 4.70 -22.42 -19.28
CA ASP A 133 5.59 -22.98 -18.25
C ASP A 133 4.83 -23.43 -16.99
N VAL A 134 3.84 -24.30 -17.22
CA VAL A 134 2.97 -24.88 -16.18
C VAL A 134 3.71 -26.01 -15.47
N GLY A 135 3.71 -25.99 -14.14
CA GLY A 135 4.28 -27.05 -13.33
C GLY A 135 3.96 -26.91 -11.85
N THR A 136 4.62 -27.71 -11.02
CA THR A 136 4.50 -27.71 -9.57
C THR A 136 5.87 -27.51 -8.91
N THR A 137 5.92 -26.89 -7.74
CA THR A 137 7.18 -26.58 -7.04
C THR A 137 7.04 -26.59 -5.51
N GLN A 138 8.16 -26.68 -4.79
CA GLN A 138 8.23 -26.62 -3.33
C GLN A 138 8.01 -25.20 -2.76
N GLY A 139 7.99 -24.17 -3.62
CA GLY A 139 7.82 -22.76 -3.20
C GLY A 139 9.09 -22.09 -2.64
N LYS A 140 10.23 -22.80 -2.56
CA LYS A 140 11.52 -22.20 -2.19
C LYS A 140 12.00 -21.25 -3.29
N GLY A 141 12.13 -19.96 -2.98
CA GLY A 141 12.75 -18.96 -3.86
C GLY A 141 11.80 -18.05 -4.64
N VAL A 142 10.51 -17.99 -4.28
CA VAL A 142 9.56 -17.05 -4.90
C VAL A 142 9.29 -15.89 -3.94
N THR A 143 9.71 -14.68 -4.35
CA THR A 143 9.65 -13.43 -3.57
C THR A 143 8.36 -12.63 -3.76
N GLN A 144 7.34 -13.17 -4.44
CA GLN A 144 6.08 -12.45 -4.65
C GLN A 144 4.89 -13.36 -4.31
N PHE A 145 4.44 -13.24 -3.07
CA PHE A 145 3.10 -13.66 -2.67
C PHE A 145 2.15 -12.55 -3.10
N ASP A 146 1.16 -12.86 -3.96
CA ASP A 146 -0.05 -12.05 -4.03
C ASP A 146 -0.74 -12.28 -2.67
N TRP A 147 -0.49 -11.37 -1.74
CA TRP A 147 -1.11 -11.39 -0.42
C TRP A 147 -2.56 -10.93 -0.56
N ASP A 148 -3.47 -11.84 -0.94
CA ASP A 148 -4.89 -11.69 -0.59
C ASP A 148 -5.09 -12.19 0.85
N VAL A 149 -4.38 -11.53 1.77
CA VAL A 149 -4.64 -11.67 3.20
C VAL A 149 -5.72 -10.67 3.54
N ASP A 150 -6.79 -11.12 4.21
CA ASP A 150 -7.74 -10.23 4.86
C ASP A 150 -7.04 -9.51 6.03
N PHE A 151 -6.23 -8.52 5.67
CA PHE A 151 -5.54 -7.65 6.61
C PHE A 151 -6.44 -6.43 6.85
N PRO A 152 -6.71 -6.06 8.11
CA PRO A 152 -7.47 -4.84 8.36
C PRO A 152 -6.76 -3.66 7.70
N VAL A 153 -7.53 -2.74 7.13
CA VAL A 153 -6.99 -1.52 6.50
C VAL A 153 -6.03 -0.86 7.49
N ARG A 154 -4.78 -0.70 7.07
CA ARG A 154 -3.75 0.03 7.79
C ARG A 154 -3.34 1.22 6.95
N GLU A 155 -3.75 2.42 7.37
CA GLU A 155 -3.40 3.63 6.63
C GLU A 155 -1.90 3.69 6.33
N LEU A 156 -1.52 4.09 5.11
CA LEU A 156 -0.15 4.10 4.59
C LEU A 156 0.47 2.72 4.26
N LEU A 157 -0.01 1.61 4.82
CA LEU A 157 0.60 0.29 4.65
C LEU A 157 -0.23 -0.66 3.78
N TYR A 158 -1.56 -0.65 3.94
CA TYR A 158 -2.45 -1.60 3.30
C TYR A 158 -3.90 -1.09 3.25
N PRO A 159 -4.64 -1.25 2.15
CA PRO A 159 -4.27 -1.96 0.91
C PRO A 159 -3.51 -1.08 -0.09
N HIS A 160 -2.99 -1.71 -1.15
CA HIS A 160 -2.16 -1.06 -2.17
C HIS A 160 -2.79 0.19 -2.80
N TYR A 161 -4.12 0.28 -2.89
CA TYR A 161 -4.82 1.46 -3.46
C TYR A 161 -4.61 2.75 -2.65
N GLN A 162 -4.01 2.67 -1.46
CA GLN A 162 -3.69 3.85 -0.65
C GLN A 162 -2.54 4.69 -1.20
N THR A 163 -1.94 4.27 -2.32
CA THR A 163 -0.97 5.05 -3.07
C THR A 163 -1.42 5.26 -4.51
N TYR A 164 -0.84 6.27 -5.15
CA TYR A 164 -0.98 6.52 -6.58
C TYR A 164 0.39 6.79 -7.20
N SER A 165 0.53 6.50 -8.49
CA SER A 165 1.80 6.64 -9.18
C SER A 165 2.04 8.10 -9.59
N CYS A 166 3.24 8.58 -9.33
CA CYS A 166 3.75 9.87 -9.75
C CYS A 166 4.90 9.66 -10.74
N THR A 167 4.85 10.36 -11.87
CA THR A 167 5.94 10.44 -12.85
C THR A 167 6.61 11.81 -12.79
N ASP A 168 7.74 11.96 -13.49
CA ASP A 168 8.51 13.22 -13.52
C ASP A 168 8.92 13.68 -12.11
N THR A 169 9.43 12.74 -11.32
CA THR A 169 10.05 13.04 -10.03
C THR A 169 11.53 13.32 -10.25
N GLN A 170 12.00 14.46 -9.74
CA GLN A 170 13.38 14.92 -9.89
C GLN A 170 14.09 15.03 -8.54
N THR A 171 13.37 15.44 -7.49
CA THR A 171 13.94 15.58 -6.15
C THR A 171 12.99 15.04 -5.10
N ILE A 172 13.59 14.47 -4.04
CA ILE A 172 12.91 14.11 -2.80
C ILE A 172 13.46 15.01 -1.71
N VAL A 173 12.57 15.68 -0.99
CA VAL A 173 12.95 16.63 0.07
C VAL A 173 12.12 16.39 1.34
N PRO A 174 12.67 16.72 2.53
CA PRO A 174 11.86 16.80 3.74
C PRO A 174 10.73 17.80 3.55
N ARG A 175 9.53 17.41 3.96
CA ARG A 175 8.40 18.33 4.03
C ARG A 175 8.77 19.45 5.00
N ARG A 176 8.49 20.70 4.65
CA ARG A 176 8.90 21.85 5.48
C ARG A 176 8.12 21.92 6.79
N GLU A 177 6.85 21.54 6.76
CA GLU A 177 5.90 21.74 7.84
C GLU A 177 6.01 20.68 8.96
N GLN A 178 6.72 19.57 8.76
CA GLN A 178 6.86 18.54 9.80
C GLN A 178 7.82 18.93 10.92
N ALA A 179 8.92 19.63 10.62
CA ALA A 179 9.90 20.11 11.61
C ALA A 179 10.44 19.04 12.59
N LEU A 180 10.38 17.76 12.24
CA LEU A 180 10.88 16.61 12.99
C LEU A 180 12.22 16.09 12.45
N LEU A 181 12.34 16.01 11.12
CA LEU A 181 13.42 15.33 10.42
C LEU A 181 14.04 16.21 9.34
N THR A 182 15.31 15.98 9.07
CA THR A 182 16.04 16.56 7.95
C THR A 182 16.66 15.43 7.13
N ILE A 183 17.10 15.75 5.92
CA ILE A 183 17.95 14.88 5.11
C ILE A 183 19.24 15.64 4.87
N ALA A 184 20.37 15.02 5.21
CA ALA A 184 21.69 15.55 4.91
C ALA A 184 22.19 14.94 3.60
N GLY A 185 22.33 15.77 2.56
CA GLY A 185 22.88 15.39 1.27
C GLY A 185 21.84 15.15 0.17
N GLU A 186 22.35 14.81 -1.01
CA GLU A 186 21.54 14.56 -2.20
C GLU A 186 21.11 13.09 -2.27
N ILE A 187 19.85 12.89 -2.67
CA ILE A 187 19.27 11.56 -2.88
C ILE A 187 19.13 11.33 -4.37
N GLU A 188 19.68 10.22 -4.86
CA GLU A 188 19.37 9.73 -6.19
C GLU A 188 17.89 9.33 -6.23
N THR A 189 17.12 10.11 -6.96
CA THR A 189 15.66 10.07 -6.92
C THR A 189 15.12 9.22 -8.08
N PRO A 190 14.30 8.19 -7.80
CA PRO A 190 13.60 7.46 -8.84
C PRO A 190 12.70 8.40 -9.66
N LYS A 191 12.68 8.22 -10.99
CA LYS A 191 11.84 9.04 -11.88
C LYS A 191 10.34 8.80 -11.67
N GLU A 192 10.00 7.60 -11.21
CA GLU A 192 8.66 7.16 -10.90
C GLU A 192 8.62 6.71 -9.43
N VAL A 193 7.64 7.20 -8.68
CA VAL A 193 7.44 6.87 -7.27
C VAL A 193 5.95 6.64 -7.02
N GLN A 194 5.60 5.89 -5.99
CA GLN A 194 4.24 5.92 -5.46
C GLN A 194 4.14 7.04 -4.42
N ALA A 195 2.98 7.67 -4.30
CA ALA A 195 2.72 8.71 -3.33
C ALA A 195 1.39 8.48 -2.61
N TYR A 196 1.29 8.99 -1.39
CA TYR A 196 0.08 8.95 -0.59
C TYR A 196 -0.86 10.11 -0.97
N PRO A 197 -2.18 9.87 -1.04
CA PRO A 197 -3.17 10.94 -1.24
C PRO A 197 -3.12 11.92 -0.08
N ALA A 198 -3.57 13.16 -0.31
CA ALA A 198 -3.67 14.15 0.75
C ALA A 198 -4.58 13.63 1.88
N ARG A 199 -4.07 13.65 3.11
CA ARG A 199 -4.80 13.27 4.33
C ARG A 199 -4.91 14.46 5.28
N PRO A 200 -5.93 14.50 6.16
CA PRO A 200 -5.99 15.48 7.24
C PRO A 200 -4.74 15.41 8.13
N GLN A 201 -4.03 16.53 8.30
CA GLN A 201 -2.73 16.59 9.02
C GLN A 201 -2.84 17.23 10.41
N SER A 202 -4.06 17.26 10.94
CA SER A 202 -4.36 17.89 12.23
C SER A 202 -4.02 19.38 12.33
N PHE A 203 -4.27 20.15 11.26
CA PHE A 203 -4.12 21.61 11.27
C PHE A 203 -5.13 22.29 12.20
N GLY A 204 -4.65 23.33 12.89
CA GLY A 204 -5.45 24.11 13.84
C GLY A 204 -5.67 23.41 15.18
N TRP A 205 -6.13 24.18 16.16
CA TRP A 205 -6.54 23.68 17.48
C TRP A 205 -8.06 23.75 17.57
N ILE A 206 -8.72 22.74 17.01
CA ILE A 206 -10.19 22.74 16.80
C ILE A 206 -10.86 21.61 17.62
N ASN A 207 -10.09 20.85 18.40
CA ASN A 207 -10.58 19.77 19.27
C ASN A 207 -11.51 18.79 18.52
N THR A 208 -11.09 18.38 17.33
CA THR A 208 -11.95 17.70 16.35
C THR A 208 -12.19 16.20 16.62
N ASN A 209 -11.97 15.71 17.84
CA ASN A 209 -12.14 14.30 18.23
C ASN A 209 -11.51 13.32 17.23
N ARG A 210 -10.30 13.65 16.75
CA ARG A 210 -9.52 12.84 15.81
C ARG A 210 -9.04 11.58 16.52
N ASP A 211 -9.00 10.47 15.80
CA ASP A 211 -8.51 9.17 16.30
C ASP A 211 -7.02 8.94 15.98
N HIS A 212 -6.45 9.73 15.06
CA HIS A 212 -5.04 9.70 14.71
C HIS A 212 -4.56 11.05 14.16
N ARG A 213 -3.24 11.21 14.13
CA ARG A 213 -2.53 12.27 13.42
C ARG A 213 -1.65 11.66 12.34
N LEU A 214 -1.61 12.34 11.20
CA LEU A 214 -0.71 12.04 10.10
C LEU A 214 0.23 13.22 9.86
N VAL A 215 1.53 12.94 9.81
CA VAL A 215 2.59 13.93 9.56
C VAL A 215 3.31 13.54 8.27
N PRO A 216 3.14 14.28 7.16
CA PRO A 216 3.94 14.06 5.95
C PRO A 216 5.41 14.34 6.24
N LEU A 217 6.27 13.39 5.90
CA LEU A 217 7.71 13.44 6.18
C LEU A 217 8.51 13.89 4.96
N LEU A 218 8.28 13.24 3.81
CA LEU A 218 9.00 13.47 2.57
C LEU A 218 8.03 13.74 1.43
N GLU A 219 8.45 14.61 0.50
CA GLU A 219 7.71 14.91 -0.71
C GLU A 219 8.58 14.75 -1.96
N ALA A 220 7.97 14.23 -3.00
CA ALA A 220 8.51 14.17 -4.35
C ALA A 220 8.17 15.47 -5.09
N ARG A 221 9.16 16.02 -5.81
CA ARG A 221 9.01 17.25 -6.61
C ARG A 221 9.53 17.07 -8.03
N SER A 222 8.93 17.78 -8.97
CA SER A 222 9.37 17.84 -10.37
C SER A 222 10.66 18.67 -10.55
N SER A 223 11.17 18.71 -11.78
CA SER A 223 12.28 19.58 -12.17
C SER A 223 11.98 21.08 -12.04
N SER A 224 10.71 21.48 -12.19
CA SER A 224 10.21 22.84 -11.91
C SER A 224 9.99 23.12 -10.41
N GLY A 225 10.12 22.10 -9.55
CA GLY A 225 9.87 22.19 -8.11
C GLY A 225 8.42 21.97 -7.72
N ASP A 226 7.52 21.63 -8.65
CA ASP A 226 6.11 21.36 -8.36
C ASP A 226 5.96 20.10 -7.51
N LEU A 227 5.02 20.12 -6.56
CA LEU A 227 4.71 18.95 -5.74
C LEU A 227 4.14 17.83 -6.61
N ARG A 228 4.79 16.66 -6.59
CA ARG A 228 4.28 15.42 -7.21
C ARG A 228 3.50 14.58 -6.22
N GLY A 229 3.91 14.54 -4.96
CA GLY A 229 3.17 13.82 -3.92
C GLY A 229 3.95 13.64 -2.63
N ILE A 230 3.27 13.17 -1.59
CA ILE A 230 3.89 12.77 -0.32
C ILE A 230 4.35 11.33 -0.44
N ILE A 231 5.65 11.07 -0.25
CA ILE A 231 6.20 9.72 -0.42
C ILE A 231 6.60 9.06 0.91
N ALA A 232 6.60 9.82 2.00
CA ALA A 232 6.75 9.27 3.33
C ALA A 232 5.86 10.01 4.33
N ALA A 233 5.28 9.28 5.27
CA ALA A 233 4.44 9.84 6.32
C ALA A 233 4.56 9.03 7.62
N LEU A 234 4.37 9.71 8.75
CA LEU A 234 4.25 9.14 10.08
C LEU A 234 2.79 9.22 10.53
N ARG A 235 2.26 8.14 11.09
CA ARG A 235 0.93 8.07 11.69
C ARG A 235 1.04 7.65 13.14
N PHE A 236 0.29 8.30 14.03
CA PHE A 236 0.14 7.88 15.44
C PHE A 236 -1.24 8.23 16.00
N ASP A 237 -1.67 7.50 17.04
CA ASP A 237 -2.84 7.84 17.86
C ASP A 237 -2.47 8.74 19.05
N GLU A 238 -3.46 9.24 19.79
CA GLU A 238 -3.24 10.22 20.88
C GLU A 238 -2.37 9.64 22.02
N ASP A 239 -2.53 8.36 22.32
CA ASP A 239 -1.83 7.66 23.42
C ASP A 239 -0.46 7.08 23.00
N LEU A 240 -0.11 7.20 21.72
CA LEU A 240 1.10 6.62 21.12
C LEU A 240 1.18 5.10 21.33
N GLU A 241 0.04 4.41 21.39
CA GLU A 241 -0.04 2.94 21.43
C GLU A 241 0.14 2.35 20.04
N SER A 242 -0.35 3.06 19.02
CA SER A 242 -0.29 2.63 17.63
C SER A 242 0.39 3.70 16.78
N MET A 243 1.65 3.44 16.43
CA MET A 243 2.50 4.35 15.67
C MET A 243 3.27 3.59 14.59
N TRP A 244 3.25 4.12 13.38
CA TRP A 244 4.05 3.59 12.28
C TRP A 244 4.36 4.69 11.27
N ALA A 245 5.45 4.51 10.53
CA ALA A 245 5.79 5.33 9.40
C ALA A 245 5.93 4.45 8.16
N ALA A 246 5.70 5.03 6.99
CA ALA A 246 5.79 4.34 5.73
C ALA A 246 6.50 5.20 4.70
N VAL A 247 7.27 4.56 3.82
CA VAL A 247 7.90 5.15 2.65
C VAL A 247 7.41 4.37 1.43
N SER A 248 6.87 5.05 0.43
CA SER A 248 6.19 4.43 -0.72
C SER A 248 7.13 4.18 -1.92
N ILE A 249 8.40 3.84 -1.65
CA ILE A 249 9.37 3.49 -2.68
C ILE A 249 9.68 2.00 -2.56
N GLU A 250 9.50 1.25 -3.66
CA GLU A 250 9.68 -0.20 -3.67
C GLU A 250 11.14 -0.62 -3.88
N ASP A 251 11.95 0.22 -4.53
CA ASP A 251 13.34 -0.09 -4.86
C ASP A 251 14.23 -0.17 -3.61
N PRO A 252 14.78 -1.33 -3.26
CA PRO A 252 15.68 -1.47 -2.12
C PRO A 252 16.93 -0.59 -2.21
N ALA A 253 17.43 -0.31 -3.42
CA ALA A 253 18.64 0.49 -3.62
C ALA A 253 18.46 1.92 -3.11
N PHE A 254 17.24 2.46 -3.15
CA PHE A 254 16.89 3.76 -2.58
C PHE A 254 17.24 3.84 -1.08
N TYR A 255 16.91 2.79 -0.32
CA TYR A 255 17.14 2.75 1.13
C TYR A 255 18.59 2.51 1.52
N LEU A 256 19.43 2.07 0.59
CA LEU A 256 20.86 1.85 0.82
C LEU A 256 21.69 3.13 0.65
N GLN A 257 21.09 4.22 0.17
CA GLN A 257 21.76 5.51 0.07
C GLN A 257 22.03 6.07 1.48
N PRO A 258 23.24 6.61 1.76
CA PRO A 258 23.58 7.12 3.09
C PRO A 258 22.58 8.14 3.67
N PRO A 259 22.08 9.13 2.91
CA PRO A 259 21.08 10.08 3.43
C PRO A 259 19.77 9.40 3.84
N MET A 260 19.37 8.34 3.15
CA MET A 260 18.14 7.60 3.48
C MET A 260 18.31 6.68 4.69
N LEU A 261 19.49 6.07 4.85
CA LEU A 261 19.81 5.30 6.06
C LEU A 261 19.78 6.19 7.31
N GLU A 262 20.36 7.39 7.22
CA GLU A 262 20.32 8.39 8.30
C GLU A 262 18.90 8.86 8.58
N PHE A 263 18.12 9.17 7.54
CA PHE A 263 16.72 9.55 7.69
C PHE A 263 15.90 8.47 8.41
N VAL A 264 16.05 7.19 8.03
CA VAL A 264 15.33 6.07 8.67
C VAL A 264 15.77 5.92 10.13
N ARG A 265 17.07 6.00 10.42
CA ARG A 265 17.60 5.98 11.78
C ARG A 265 16.97 7.10 12.62
N ASP A 266 16.99 8.33 12.11
CA ASP A 266 16.52 9.50 12.83
C ASP A 266 14.99 9.49 13.02
N LEU A 267 14.25 8.96 12.05
CA LEU A 267 12.82 8.69 12.17
C LEU A 267 12.52 7.70 13.30
N VAL A 268 13.24 6.58 13.36
CA VAL A 268 13.07 5.59 14.44
C VAL A 268 13.39 6.21 15.80
N LEU A 269 14.52 6.92 15.92
CA LEU A 269 14.88 7.62 17.15
C LEU A 269 13.82 8.66 17.53
N ARG A 270 13.27 9.39 16.55
CA ARG A 270 12.20 10.36 16.77
C ARG A 270 10.91 9.71 17.25
N MET A 271 10.54 8.55 16.71
CA MET A 271 9.40 7.76 17.18
C MET A 271 9.61 7.30 18.63
N MET A 272 10.83 6.88 18.98
CA MET A 272 11.18 6.44 20.34
C MET A 272 11.20 7.56 21.38
N GLN A 273 11.38 8.82 20.99
CA GLN A 273 11.32 9.96 21.92
C GLN A 273 9.94 10.09 22.59
N GLY A 274 8.86 9.71 21.89
CA GLY A 274 7.53 9.64 22.48
C GLY A 274 6.90 10.97 22.85
N ASP A 275 7.38 12.11 22.35
CA ASP A 275 6.77 13.43 22.50
C ASP A 275 6.30 13.94 21.13
N PHE A 276 5.03 14.29 20.96
CA PHE A 276 4.51 14.82 19.69
C PHE A 276 3.51 15.94 19.90
N LEU A 277 3.44 16.87 18.94
CA LEU A 277 2.30 17.76 18.83
C LEU A 277 1.11 16.95 18.31
N TRP A 278 -0.01 16.96 19.02
CA TRP A 278 -1.27 16.34 18.60
C TRP A 278 -2.09 17.29 17.73
N GLU A 279 -2.25 18.53 18.17
CA GLU A 279 -2.92 19.61 17.44
C GLU A 279 -2.24 20.92 17.79
N GLY A 280 -2.33 21.92 16.93
CA GLY A 280 -1.73 23.21 17.20
C GLY A 280 -2.09 24.27 16.17
N GLY A 281 -2.23 25.50 16.64
CA GLY A 281 -2.52 26.66 15.81
C GLY A 281 -3.80 27.35 16.22
N SER A 282 -4.40 28.07 15.28
CA SER A 282 -5.63 28.81 15.51
C SER A 282 -6.87 27.91 15.55
N THR A 283 -7.94 28.39 16.19
CA THR A 283 -9.25 27.73 16.21
C THR A 283 -10.01 27.92 14.88
N GLN A 284 -9.63 28.92 14.09
CA GLN A 284 -10.22 29.23 12.79
C GLN A 284 -9.14 29.42 11.71
N PRO A 285 -9.45 29.08 10.44
CA PRO A 285 -8.51 29.26 9.33
C PRO A 285 -8.38 30.74 8.88
N THR A 286 -9.30 31.62 9.28
CA THR A 286 -9.31 33.03 8.88
C THR A 286 -9.97 33.87 9.97
N TYR A 287 -9.47 35.10 10.16
CA TYR A 287 -9.98 36.10 11.11
C TYR A 287 -10.10 37.44 10.39
N PHE A 288 -11.08 38.26 10.78
CA PHE A 288 -11.19 39.64 10.31
C PHE A 288 -10.44 40.60 11.24
N PRO A 289 -10.08 41.80 10.76
CA PRO A 289 -9.50 42.84 11.62
C PRO A 289 -10.38 43.12 12.83
N GLY A 290 -9.80 43.06 14.03
CA GLY A 290 -10.49 43.24 15.30
C GLY A 290 -11.06 41.96 15.92
N ASP A 291 -11.09 40.84 15.20
CA ASP A 291 -11.52 39.57 15.77
C ASP A 291 -10.49 39.06 16.79
N PRO A 292 -10.95 38.50 17.93
CA PRO A 292 -10.06 37.83 18.85
C PRO A 292 -9.53 36.54 18.22
N ILE A 293 -8.20 36.42 18.14
CA ILE A 293 -7.53 35.21 17.67
C ILE A 293 -7.32 34.28 18.86
N GLN A 294 -7.90 33.08 18.77
CA GLN A 294 -7.64 32.00 19.72
C GLN A 294 -6.66 31.01 19.12
N VAL A 295 -5.59 30.73 19.85
CA VAL A 295 -4.57 29.74 19.50
C VAL A 295 -4.37 28.77 20.66
N GLY A 296 -4.08 27.52 20.34
CA GLY A 296 -3.77 26.51 21.34
C GLY A 296 -3.01 25.35 20.73
N ALA A 297 -2.73 24.35 21.57
CA ALA A 297 -2.05 23.14 21.17
C ALA A 297 -2.31 22.02 22.19
N SER A 298 -2.30 20.80 21.67
CA SER A 298 -2.33 19.57 22.46
C SER A 298 -1.08 18.76 22.13
N VAL A 299 -0.54 18.04 23.12
CA VAL A 299 0.62 17.16 22.95
C VAL A 299 0.29 15.73 23.34
N CYS A 300 0.88 14.78 22.62
CA CYS A 300 0.91 13.36 22.97
C CYS A 300 2.24 13.04 23.63
N HIS A 301 2.22 12.22 24.67
CA HIS A 301 3.41 11.86 25.41
C HIS A 301 3.39 10.41 25.89
N ARG A 302 4.49 9.67 25.68
CA ARG A 302 4.70 8.33 26.22
C ARG A 302 6.16 8.10 26.55
N ASN A 303 6.48 7.91 27.84
CA ASN A 303 7.79 7.50 28.33
C ASN A 303 8.99 8.33 27.82
N SER A 304 8.89 9.66 27.71
CA SER A 304 10.05 10.44 27.24
C SER A 304 11.20 10.35 28.26
N PRO A 305 12.38 9.89 27.83
CA PRO A 305 13.57 9.88 28.70
C PRO A 305 14.19 11.29 28.84
N TYR A 306 13.64 12.32 28.18
CA TYR A 306 14.28 13.63 28.00
C TYR A 306 13.75 14.76 28.92
N GLY A 307 13.04 14.45 30.01
CA GLY A 307 12.65 15.44 31.03
C GLY A 307 11.32 16.15 30.77
N GLU A 308 11.21 17.42 31.15
CA GLU A 308 9.99 18.23 30.96
C GLU A 308 9.85 18.70 29.50
N THR A 309 8.64 18.56 28.95
CA THR A 309 8.27 18.99 27.58
C THR A 309 7.51 20.30 27.70
N PHE A 310 7.86 21.29 26.89
CA PHE A 310 7.14 22.55 26.82
C PHE A 310 6.59 22.76 25.42
N VAL A 311 5.47 23.47 25.34
CA VAL A 311 4.89 23.92 24.07
C VAL A 311 5.24 25.38 23.88
N ARG A 312 5.88 25.70 22.75
CA ARG A 312 6.14 27.08 22.33
C ARG A 312 5.16 27.48 21.25
N HIS A 313 4.37 28.52 21.52
CA HIS A 313 3.58 29.19 20.50
C HIS A 313 4.35 30.38 19.94
N THR A 314 4.32 30.55 18.63
CA THR A 314 4.91 31.70 17.95
C THR A 314 3.97 32.18 16.86
N ILE A 315 3.60 33.46 16.90
CA ILE A 315 2.85 34.12 15.83
C ILE A 315 3.79 35.14 15.20
N SER A 316 3.93 35.08 13.87
CA SER A 316 4.80 35.96 13.11
C SER A 316 4.04 36.57 11.95
N GLU A 317 4.41 37.79 11.58
CA GLU A 317 3.95 38.41 10.34
C GLU A 317 4.49 37.65 9.13
N ALA A 318 3.61 37.26 8.20
CA ALA A 318 4.01 36.51 7.02
C ALA A 318 4.95 37.30 6.08
N SER A 319 4.80 38.63 6.02
CA SER A 319 5.56 39.51 5.12
C SER A 319 6.97 39.81 5.63
N SER A 320 7.11 40.06 6.93
CA SER A 320 8.37 40.50 7.55
C SER A 320 9.09 39.38 8.31
N GLY A 321 8.39 38.29 8.66
CA GLY A 321 8.87 37.26 9.57
C GLY A 321 8.97 37.73 11.03
N ARG A 322 8.54 38.96 11.33
CA ARG A 322 8.61 39.53 12.69
C ARG A 322 7.70 38.74 13.62
N VAL A 323 8.28 38.21 14.69
CA VAL A 323 7.52 37.57 15.77
C VAL A 323 6.75 38.65 16.54
N ILE A 324 5.43 38.51 16.58
CA ILE A 324 4.53 39.43 17.29
C ILE A 324 3.98 38.83 18.59
N TYR A 325 4.08 37.50 18.75
CA TYR A 325 3.71 36.79 19.97
C TYR A 325 4.60 35.56 20.12
N LEU A 326 5.14 35.36 21.34
CA LEU A 326 5.88 34.17 21.71
C LEU A 326 5.57 33.80 23.16
N ARG A 327 5.20 32.55 23.41
CA ARG A 327 4.94 32.07 24.77
C ARG A 327 5.28 30.60 24.92
N ASP A 328 5.88 30.26 26.05
CA ASP A 328 6.19 28.89 26.47
C ASP A 328 5.18 28.43 27.53
N HIS A 329 4.73 27.18 27.39
CA HIS A 329 3.79 26.53 28.30
C HIS A 329 4.41 25.22 28.82
N PRO A 330 4.38 24.91 30.14
CA PRO A 330 4.88 23.63 30.71
C PRO A 330 4.08 22.39 30.22
N LYS A 331 4.24 21.15 30.72
CA LYS A 331 3.52 19.92 30.24
C LYS A 331 2.01 19.86 30.61
N GLY A 332 1.13 19.41 29.69
CA GLY A 332 -0.32 19.18 29.92
C GLY A 332 -1.23 19.27 28.67
N LYS A 333 -2.52 18.88 28.76
CA LYS A 333 -3.58 19.31 27.81
C LYS A 333 -3.83 20.80 28.08
N TYR A 334 -3.48 21.68 27.15
CA TYR A 334 -3.71 23.11 27.31
C TYR A 334 -4.92 23.56 26.53
N GLU A 335 -5.96 23.86 27.28
CA GLU A 335 -6.99 24.78 26.84
C GLU A 335 -6.51 26.20 27.18
N ILE A 336 -6.08 26.96 26.18
CA ILE A 336 -5.98 28.41 26.34
C ILE A 336 -7.40 28.95 26.12
N SER A 337 -8.23 28.88 27.16
CA SER A 337 -9.38 29.77 27.23
C SER A 337 -8.83 31.15 27.58
N SER A 338 -8.89 32.04 26.61
CA SER A 338 -8.48 33.42 26.82
C SER A 338 -9.54 34.13 27.68
N ALA A 339 -9.47 33.97 29.00
CA ALA A 339 -9.79 35.10 29.89
C ALA A 339 -8.66 36.15 29.87
N THR A 340 -7.55 35.86 29.18
CA THR A 340 -6.46 36.81 28.90
C THR A 340 -6.02 36.66 27.45
N ALA A 341 -6.93 36.96 26.53
CA ALA A 341 -6.54 37.57 25.26
C ALA A 341 -6.16 38.98 25.65
N GLU A 342 -4.90 39.20 25.98
CA GLU A 342 -4.35 40.52 25.70
C GLU A 342 -4.58 40.71 24.20
N LYS A 343 -5.55 41.57 23.89
CA LYS A 343 -5.86 42.02 22.55
C LYS A 343 -4.57 42.18 21.76
N ILE A 344 -4.29 41.26 20.85
CA ILE A 344 -3.34 41.51 19.77
C ILE A 344 -4.14 42.40 18.80
N GLU A 345 -4.20 43.69 19.10
CA GLU A 345 -4.62 44.70 18.12
C GLU A 345 -3.53 44.72 17.05
N LEU A 346 -3.76 43.99 15.96
CA LEU A 346 -3.02 44.15 14.72
C LEU A 346 -3.33 45.56 14.21
N GLN A 347 -2.37 46.48 14.36
CA GLN A 347 -2.43 47.82 13.77
C GLN A 347 -2.24 47.78 12.27
#